data_AF-A0A4P2Q7K4-F1
#
_entry.id   AF-A0A4P2Q7K4-F1
#
_cell.length_a   1.000
_cell.length_b   1.000
_cell.length_c   1.000
_cell.angle_alpha   90.00
_cell.angle_beta   90.00
_cell.angle_gamma   90.00
#
_symmetry.space_group_name_H-M   'P 1'
#
loop_
_entity.id
_entity.type
_entity.pdbx_description
1 polymer ?
#
loop_
_entity_poly.entity_id
_entity_poly.type
_entity_poly.pdbx_seq_one_letter_code
_entity_poly.pdbx_strand_id
1 'polypeptide(L)'
;MKSEASVLAPGFLIASPPLGDPNFDRTVVLLAVHSESGALGFVVNRPAPMSLGELLSFAGYGSDLKDPTPVYLGGPVQPSSGWILCLDPNLQADESGVIPVGARVRVTSSRSAFDALAADAVRGSIGVDPRRRTVLLGYSGWGPGQLEREIASGAWLPTPLDERILFDVAADQRWEQAYALLGLRPIDVMSMRSIGEA
;
A
#
# COMPACT_ATOMS: atom_id res chain seq x y z
N MET A 1 13.91 -20.41 -24.59
CA MET A 1 13.52 -20.69 -23.20
C MET A 1 13.08 -19.35 -22.61
N LYS A 2 11.77 -19.06 -22.59
CA LYS A 2 11.27 -17.85 -21.92
C LYS A 2 11.42 -18.09 -20.42
N SER A 3 12.25 -17.30 -19.76
CA SER A 3 12.29 -17.25 -18.29
C SER A 3 10.85 -17.01 -17.83
N GLU A 4 10.31 -17.87 -16.98
CA GLU A 4 9.15 -17.47 -16.18
C GLU A 4 9.61 -16.25 -15.37
N ALA A 5 9.21 -15.06 -15.80
CA ALA A 5 9.33 -13.89 -14.95
C ALA A 5 8.47 -14.19 -13.72
N SER A 6 9.10 -14.38 -12.57
CA SER A 6 8.40 -14.53 -11.30
C SER A 6 7.52 -13.30 -11.12
N VAL A 7 6.21 -13.47 -11.27
CA VAL A 7 5.25 -12.39 -11.05
C VAL A 7 5.24 -12.09 -9.55
N LEU A 8 5.83 -10.96 -9.15
CA LEU A 8 5.94 -10.56 -7.73
C LEU A 8 4.63 -9.97 -7.20
N ALA A 9 3.80 -9.42 -8.09
CA ALA A 9 2.47 -8.91 -7.75
C ALA A 9 1.42 -10.02 -7.94
N PRO A 10 0.35 -10.05 -7.13
CA PRO A 10 0.11 -9.23 -5.95
C PRO A 10 0.89 -9.76 -4.73
N GLY A 11 1.34 -8.86 -3.86
CA GLY A 11 2.03 -9.24 -2.63
C GLY A 11 2.43 -8.03 -1.79
N PHE A 12 3.28 -8.24 -0.80
CA PHE A 12 3.98 -7.16 -0.12
C PHE A 12 5.47 -7.18 -0.38
N LEU A 13 6.08 -6.00 -0.34
CA LEU A 13 7.51 -5.81 -0.18
C LEU A 13 7.75 -5.25 1.22
N ILE A 14 8.51 -5.97 2.03
CA ILE A 14 8.86 -5.54 3.37
C ILE A 14 10.26 -4.91 3.31
N ALA A 15 10.38 -3.69 3.82
CA ALA A 15 11.66 -3.02 3.92
C ALA A 15 12.62 -3.80 4.84
N SER A 16 13.79 -4.13 4.32
CA SER A 16 14.86 -4.80 5.05
C SER A 16 15.75 -3.78 5.76
N PRO A 17 15.87 -3.82 7.10
CA PRO A 17 16.69 -2.87 7.83
C PRO A 17 18.20 -3.21 7.77
N PRO A 18 19.09 -2.20 7.72
CA PRO A 18 18.80 -0.82 7.31
C PRO A 18 18.59 -0.77 5.78
N LEU A 19 17.57 -0.04 5.33
CA LEU A 19 17.30 0.17 3.90
C LEU A 19 18.04 1.41 3.36
N GLY A 20 18.36 2.36 4.23
CA GLY A 20 19.08 3.59 3.87
C GLY A 20 18.22 4.70 3.24
N ASP A 21 17.03 4.40 2.74
CA ASP A 21 16.06 5.39 2.24
C ASP A 21 15.02 5.76 3.33
N PRO A 22 14.98 7.01 3.82
CA PRO A 22 13.97 7.46 4.78
C PRO A 22 12.53 7.29 4.29
N ASN A 23 12.29 7.35 2.98
CA ASN A 23 10.97 7.14 2.40
C ASN A 23 10.51 5.69 2.52
N PHE A 24 11.37 4.75 2.89
CA PHE A 24 11.02 3.34 2.95
C PHE A 24 11.44 2.64 4.25
N ASP A 25 12.05 3.37 5.18
CA ASP A 25 12.37 2.81 6.49
C ASP A 25 11.11 2.28 7.21
N ARG A 26 11.22 1.03 7.67
CA ARG A 26 10.17 0.23 8.31
C ARG A 26 8.83 0.22 7.55
N THR A 27 8.87 0.24 6.21
CA THR A 27 7.65 0.23 5.38
C THR A 27 7.21 -1.17 4.96
N VAL A 28 5.90 -1.30 4.78
CA VAL A 28 5.25 -2.39 4.04
C VAL A 28 4.64 -1.77 2.79
N VAL A 29 5.10 -2.21 1.63
CA VAL A 29 4.54 -1.78 0.34
C VAL A 29 3.62 -2.88 -0.19
N LEU A 30 2.36 -2.56 -0.45
CA LEU A 30 1.48 -3.38 -1.25
C LEU A 30 1.89 -3.29 -2.73
N LEU A 31 2.41 -4.37 -3.28
CA LEU A 31 2.80 -4.45 -4.69
C LEU A 31 1.58 -4.81 -5.53
N ALA A 32 1.08 -3.85 -6.30
CA ALA A 32 -0.15 -3.98 -7.07
C ALA A 32 0.11 -4.41 -8.52
N VAL A 33 1.22 -3.95 -9.11
CA VAL A 33 1.62 -4.29 -10.49
C VAL A 33 3.09 -4.65 -10.51
N HIS A 34 3.45 -5.70 -11.25
CA HIS A 34 4.81 -6.05 -11.58
C HIS A 34 4.85 -6.69 -12.97
N SER A 35 5.68 -6.15 -13.85
CA SER A 35 5.87 -6.62 -15.21
C SER A 35 7.26 -6.21 -15.73
N GLU A 36 7.58 -6.59 -16.97
CA GLU A 36 8.84 -6.18 -17.63
C GLU A 36 8.98 -4.65 -17.76
N SER A 37 7.88 -3.90 -17.77
CA SER A 37 7.90 -2.43 -17.84
C SER A 37 8.17 -1.76 -16.48
N GLY A 38 8.19 -2.53 -15.39
CA GLY A 38 8.43 -2.01 -14.04
C GLY A 38 7.39 -2.49 -13.03
N ALA A 39 7.32 -1.80 -11.90
CA ALA A 39 6.43 -2.16 -10.81
C ALA A 39 5.77 -0.93 -10.18
N LEU A 40 4.59 -1.14 -9.61
CA LEU A 40 3.83 -0.12 -8.89
C LEU A 40 3.28 -0.71 -7.60
N GLY A 41 3.45 0.03 -6.51
CA GLY A 41 2.92 -0.33 -5.22
C GLY A 41 2.61 0.86 -4.33
N PHE A 42 2.11 0.58 -3.14
CA PHE A 42 1.68 1.59 -2.18
C PHE A 42 2.20 1.26 -0.79
N VAL A 43 2.87 2.18 -0.12
CA VAL A 43 3.17 2.09 1.30
C VAL A 43 1.84 2.09 2.08
N VAL A 44 1.59 1.03 2.85
CA VAL A 44 0.31 0.84 3.55
C VAL A 44 0.40 1.10 5.06
N ASN A 45 1.56 1.49 5.58
CA ASN A 45 1.78 1.59 7.02
C ASN A 45 2.34 2.93 7.48
N ARG A 46 2.24 3.96 6.63
CA ARG A 46 2.67 5.32 6.96
C ARG A 46 1.50 6.29 6.95
N PRO A 47 0.94 6.63 8.12
CA PRO A 47 -0.09 7.65 8.22
C PRO A 47 0.39 9.00 7.69
N ALA A 48 -0.47 9.69 6.96
CA ALA A 48 -0.30 11.09 6.62
C ALA A 48 -0.67 11.97 7.82
N PRO A 49 -0.12 13.19 7.94
CA PRO A 49 -0.51 14.15 8.98
C PRO A 49 -1.84 14.84 8.66
N MET A 50 -2.83 14.06 8.17
CA MET A 50 -4.17 14.53 7.85
C MET A 50 -5.17 13.38 7.90
N SER A 51 -6.41 13.71 8.23
CA SER A 51 -7.57 12.83 8.24
C SER A 51 -8.28 12.80 6.88
N LEU A 52 -9.17 11.82 6.71
CA LEU A 52 -10.00 11.70 5.51
C LEU A 52 -10.90 12.92 5.34
N GLY A 53 -11.51 13.42 6.42
CA GLY A 53 -12.35 14.62 6.39
C GLY A 53 -11.58 15.84 5.86
N GLU A 54 -10.40 16.10 6.41
CA GLU A 54 -9.53 17.19 5.96
C GLU A 54 -9.15 17.04 4.48
N LEU A 55 -8.80 15.83 4.04
CA LEU A 55 -8.45 15.56 2.65
C LEU A 55 -9.64 15.81 1.71
N LEU A 56 -10.83 15.30 2.03
CA LEU A 56 -12.02 15.46 1.21
C LEU A 56 -12.45 16.93 1.14
N SER A 57 -12.32 17.68 2.24
CA SER A 57 -12.56 19.12 2.25
C SER A 57 -11.55 19.87 1.39
N PHE A 58 -10.26 19.54 1.47
CA PHE A 58 -9.23 20.11 0.60
C PHE A 58 -9.48 19.81 -0.88
N ALA A 59 -9.99 18.62 -1.19
CA ALA A 59 -10.34 18.20 -2.55
C ALA A 59 -11.68 18.76 -3.06
N GLY A 60 -12.40 19.56 -2.26
CA GLY A 60 -13.61 20.26 -2.68
C GLY A 60 -14.90 19.44 -2.61
N TYR A 61 -14.92 18.33 -1.87
CA TYR A 61 -16.13 17.50 -1.70
C TYR A 61 -17.13 18.05 -0.67
N GLY A 62 -16.74 19.03 0.14
CA GLY A 62 -17.59 19.67 1.14
C GLY A 62 -16.79 20.46 2.17
N SER A 63 -17.45 21.34 2.91
CA SER A 63 -16.84 22.10 4.00
C SER A 63 -17.03 21.40 5.35
N ASP A 64 -16.03 21.48 6.23
CA ASP A 64 -16.08 20.95 7.60
C ASP A 64 -16.40 19.45 7.72
N LEU A 65 -15.86 18.63 6.81
CA LEU A 65 -15.92 17.18 6.96
C LEU A 65 -15.00 16.75 8.13
N LYS A 66 -15.57 16.04 9.11
CA LYS A 66 -14.88 15.65 10.36
C LYS A 66 -14.61 14.15 10.47
N ASP A 67 -14.47 13.46 9.34
CA ASP A 67 -14.14 12.03 9.34
C ASP A 67 -12.69 11.83 9.84
N PRO A 68 -12.49 11.21 11.02
CA PRO A 68 -11.17 11.07 11.62
C PRO A 68 -10.35 9.91 11.03
N THR A 69 -10.88 9.20 10.03
CA THR A 69 -10.21 8.04 9.41
C THR A 69 -8.82 8.44 8.90
N PRO A 70 -7.77 7.66 9.18
CA PRO A 70 -6.42 7.99 8.74
C PRO A 70 -6.28 7.86 7.21
N VAL A 71 -5.57 8.83 6.64
CA VAL A 71 -5.03 8.77 5.27
C VAL A 71 -3.58 8.29 5.35
N TYR A 72 -3.09 7.63 4.30
CA TYR A 72 -1.74 7.09 4.26
C TYR A 72 -0.91 7.72 3.15
N LEU A 73 0.38 7.86 3.37
CA LEU A 73 1.35 8.21 2.32
C LEU A 73 1.72 6.93 1.58
N GLY A 74 1.22 6.77 0.35
CA GLY A 74 1.41 5.61 -0.50
C GLY A 74 2.77 5.58 -1.21
N GLY A 75 3.46 6.71 -1.32
CA GLY A 75 4.83 6.76 -1.81
C GLY A 75 5.23 8.14 -2.35
N PRO A 76 6.49 8.31 -2.77
CA PRO A 76 7.03 9.62 -3.16
C PRO A 76 6.57 10.08 -4.54
N VAL A 77 6.03 9.18 -5.39
CA VAL A 77 5.66 9.51 -6.76
C VAL A 77 4.24 10.07 -6.82
N GLN A 78 4.08 11.20 -7.51
CA GLN A 78 2.81 11.94 -7.63
C GLN A 78 2.08 12.09 -6.28
N PRO A 79 2.67 12.80 -5.29
CA PRO A 79 2.14 12.88 -3.93
C PRO A 79 0.73 13.51 -3.84
N SER A 80 0.33 14.27 -4.85
CA SER A 80 -1.03 14.85 -4.96
C SER A 80 -2.07 13.89 -5.54
N SER A 81 -1.66 12.70 -6.02
CA SER A 81 -2.58 11.69 -6.54
C SER A 81 -3.22 10.91 -5.39
N GLY A 82 -4.55 10.79 -5.42
CA GLY A 82 -5.31 10.02 -4.45
C GLY A 82 -5.67 8.64 -5.00
N TRP A 83 -5.55 7.63 -4.15
CA TRP A 83 -5.93 6.25 -4.45
C TRP A 83 -6.78 5.69 -3.32
N ILE A 84 -7.77 4.87 -3.68
CA ILE A 84 -8.62 4.13 -2.74
C ILE A 84 -8.22 2.66 -2.82
N LEU A 85 -7.69 2.14 -1.72
CA LEU A 85 -7.50 0.72 -1.47
C LEU A 85 -8.74 0.16 -0.80
N CYS A 86 -9.39 -0.84 -1.38
CA CYS A 86 -10.64 -1.34 -0.84
C CYS A 86 -10.91 -2.85 -1.04
N LEU A 87 -11.87 -3.34 -0.26
CA LEU A 87 -12.57 -4.60 -0.48
C LEU A 87 -14.01 -4.29 -0.91
N ASP A 88 -14.17 -3.75 -2.13
CA ASP A 88 -15.49 -3.43 -2.69
C ASP A 88 -15.90 -4.47 -3.73
N PRO A 89 -16.90 -5.33 -3.46
CA PRO A 89 -17.36 -6.33 -4.41
C PRO A 89 -18.07 -5.71 -5.64
N ASN A 90 -18.51 -4.45 -5.54
CA ASN A 90 -19.15 -3.77 -6.66
C ASN A 90 -18.12 -3.24 -7.67
N LEU A 91 -16.89 -3.00 -7.24
CA LEU A 91 -15.82 -2.50 -8.09
C LEU A 91 -15.20 -3.66 -8.88
N GLN A 92 -15.51 -3.70 -10.18
CA GLN A 92 -15.12 -4.82 -11.03
C GLN A 92 -13.63 -4.77 -11.39
N ALA A 93 -13.00 -5.92 -11.58
CA ALA A 93 -11.57 -6.01 -11.87
C ALA A 93 -11.19 -5.50 -13.27
N ASP A 94 -12.15 -5.48 -14.20
CA ASP A 94 -12.03 -5.01 -15.58
C ASP A 94 -12.51 -3.56 -15.77
N GLU A 95 -13.00 -2.92 -14.71
CA GLU A 95 -13.42 -1.52 -14.75
C GLU A 95 -12.21 -0.60 -14.96
N SER A 96 -12.40 0.41 -15.82
CA SER A 96 -11.34 1.37 -16.13
C SER A 96 -10.88 2.14 -14.89
N GLY A 97 -9.56 2.20 -14.67
CA GLY A 97 -8.99 2.86 -13.50
C GLY A 97 -9.05 2.03 -12.21
N VAL A 98 -9.33 0.73 -12.32
CA VAL A 98 -9.25 -0.23 -11.22
C VAL A 98 -8.06 -1.17 -11.43
N ILE A 99 -7.24 -1.33 -10.40
CA ILE A 99 -6.13 -2.27 -10.36
C ILE A 99 -6.55 -3.44 -9.46
N PRO A 100 -6.76 -4.66 -9.98
CA PRO A 100 -7.03 -5.82 -9.17
C PRO A 100 -5.75 -6.27 -8.46
N VAL A 101 -5.84 -6.46 -7.15
CA VAL A 101 -4.72 -6.93 -6.31
C VAL A 101 -5.15 -8.23 -5.66
N GLY A 102 -4.86 -9.35 -6.32
CA GLY A 102 -5.37 -10.66 -5.89
C GLY A 102 -6.88 -10.79 -6.07
N ALA A 103 -7.52 -11.61 -5.24
CA ALA A 103 -8.93 -11.98 -5.46
C ALA A 103 -9.90 -10.82 -5.18
N ARG A 104 -9.78 -10.20 -4.00
CA ARG A 104 -10.78 -9.25 -3.48
C ARG A 104 -10.29 -7.82 -3.34
N VAL A 105 -8.98 -7.61 -3.19
CA VAL A 105 -8.43 -6.27 -3.01
C VAL A 105 -8.46 -5.54 -4.35
N ARG A 106 -8.85 -4.28 -4.30
CA ARG A 106 -8.85 -3.36 -5.43
C ARG A 106 -8.13 -2.07 -5.03
N VAL A 107 -7.48 -1.46 -6.01
CA VAL A 107 -6.96 -0.10 -5.89
C VAL A 107 -7.49 0.73 -7.04
N THR A 108 -8.03 1.91 -6.78
CA THR A 108 -8.59 2.78 -7.83
C THR A 108 -8.31 4.24 -7.56
N SER A 109 -8.14 5.01 -8.64
CA SER A 109 -8.09 6.48 -8.63
C SER A 109 -9.32 7.09 -9.32
N SER A 110 -10.37 6.28 -9.54
CA SER A 110 -11.57 6.72 -10.25
C SER A 110 -12.32 7.79 -9.48
N ARG A 111 -12.82 8.80 -10.22
CA ARG A 111 -13.59 9.90 -9.65
C ARG A 111 -14.87 9.40 -8.98
N SER A 112 -15.55 8.43 -9.59
CA SER A 112 -16.77 7.81 -9.06
C SER A 112 -16.55 7.16 -7.70
N ALA A 113 -15.41 6.48 -7.48
CA ALA A 113 -15.09 5.88 -6.19
C ALA A 113 -14.86 6.95 -5.10
N PHE A 114 -14.21 8.07 -5.45
CA PHE A 114 -14.06 9.20 -4.53
C PHE A 114 -15.38 9.93 -4.26
N ASP A 115 -16.23 10.13 -5.27
CA ASP A 115 -17.56 10.71 -5.09
C ASP A 115 -18.41 9.83 -4.13
N ALA A 116 -18.34 8.50 -4.27
CA ALA A 116 -19.01 7.55 -3.38
C ALA A 116 -18.45 7.60 -1.95
N LEU A 117 -17.12 7.62 -1.80
CA LEU A 117 -16.45 7.75 -0.51
C LEU A 117 -16.85 9.06 0.20
N ALA A 118 -16.89 10.17 -0.53
CA ALA A 118 -17.29 11.46 0.00
C ALA A 118 -18.76 11.47 0.43
N ALA A 119 -19.65 10.88 -0.38
CA ALA A 119 -21.07 10.76 -0.03
C ALA A 119 -21.27 9.93 1.25
N ASP A 120 -20.48 8.87 1.44
CA ASP A 120 -20.52 8.04 2.65
C ASP A 120 -20.01 8.80 3.88
N ALA A 121 -18.90 9.55 3.74
CA ALA A 121 -18.34 10.39 4.80
C ALA A 121 -19.31 11.49 5.26
N VAL A 122 -20.03 12.12 4.32
CA VAL A 122 -21.04 13.16 4.60
C VAL A 122 -22.26 12.60 5.35
N ARG A 123 -22.73 11.41 4.95
CA ARG A 123 -23.94 10.80 5.53
C ARG A 123 -23.71 10.25 6.94
N GLY A 124 -22.46 10.18 7.41
CA GLY A 124 -22.11 9.50 8.64
C GLY A 124 -22.56 8.04 8.63
N SER A 125 -22.62 7.42 7.44
CA SER A 125 -23.31 6.16 7.18
C SER A 125 -22.78 5.04 8.09
N ILE A 126 -23.55 4.70 9.11
CA ILE A 126 -23.44 3.45 9.86
C ILE A 126 -23.91 2.32 8.92
N GLY A 127 -22.98 1.61 8.27
CA GLY A 127 -23.33 0.40 7.50
C GLY A 127 -22.38 -0.01 6.37
N VAL A 128 -21.60 0.91 5.79
CA VAL A 128 -20.46 0.53 4.92
C VAL A 128 -19.27 0.35 5.84
N ASP A 129 -18.65 -0.83 5.89
CA ASP A 129 -17.50 -1.08 6.77
C ASP A 129 -16.35 -0.12 6.40
N PRO A 130 -16.13 0.98 7.15
CA PRO A 130 -15.14 2.00 6.79
C PRO A 130 -13.73 1.42 6.83
N ARG A 131 -13.55 0.32 7.56
CA ARG A 131 -12.31 -0.47 7.63
C ARG A 131 -11.90 -1.07 6.29
N ARG A 132 -12.74 -1.00 5.25
CA ARG A 132 -12.48 -1.59 3.93
C ARG A 132 -12.28 -0.56 2.81
N ARG A 133 -12.08 0.71 3.15
CA ARG A 133 -11.67 1.76 2.19
C ARG A 133 -10.60 2.65 2.83
N THR A 134 -9.37 2.53 2.34
CA THR A 134 -8.21 3.26 2.80
C THR A 134 -7.75 4.21 1.72
N VAL A 135 -7.60 5.49 2.05
CA VAL A 135 -7.04 6.47 1.10
C VAL A 135 -5.53 6.53 1.21
N LEU A 136 -4.86 6.47 0.05
CA LEU A 136 -3.42 6.52 -0.13
C LEU A 136 -3.08 7.74 -0.99
N LEU A 137 -2.05 8.49 -0.61
CA LEU A 137 -1.53 9.65 -1.34
C LEU A 137 -0.20 9.29 -2.01
N GLY A 138 -0.14 9.45 -3.32
CA GLY A 138 1.00 9.02 -4.12
C GLY A 138 1.16 7.50 -4.17
N TYR A 139 2.23 7.08 -4.84
CA TYR A 139 2.58 5.67 -5.00
C TYR A 139 4.11 5.48 -5.04
N SER A 140 4.53 4.23 -4.94
CA SER A 140 5.91 3.79 -5.11
C SER A 140 6.05 3.13 -6.47
N GLY A 141 7.02 3.58 -7.26
CA GLY A 141 7.25 3.09 -8.61
C GLY A 141 8.68 2.58 -8.78
N TRP A 142 8.80 1.48 -9.52
CA TRP A 142 10.08 0.91 -9.94
C TRP A 142 10.16 0.90 -11.46
N GLY A 143 11.31 1.31 -11.99
CA GLY A 143 11.60 1.16 -13.41
C GLY A 143 11.85 -0.31 -13.81
N PRO A 144 11.98 -0.60 -15.12
CA PRO A 144 12.27 -1.94 -15.62
C PRO A 144 13.45 -2.63 -14.91
N GLY A 145 13.19 -3.81 -14.34
CA GLY A 145 14.18 -4.63 -13.66
C GLY A 145 14.73 -4.06 -12.34
N GLN A 146 14.25 -2.89 -11.90
CA GLN A 146 14.78 -2.22 -10.70
C GLN A 146 14.41 -2.97 -9.43
N LEU A 147 13.14 -3.37 -9.31
CA LEU A 147 12.65 -4.08 -8.12
C LEU A 147 13.40 -5.40 -7.91
N GLU A 148 13.68 -6.13 -8.98
CA GLU A 148 14.41 -7.39 -8.95
C GLU A 148 15.85 -7.19 -8.48
N ARG A 149 16.51 -6.12 -8.92
CA ARG A 149 17.86 -5.77 -8.43
C ARG A 149 17.85 -5.42 -6.94
N GLU A 150 16.83 -4.69 -6.49
CA GLU A 150 16.69 -4.33 -5.08
C GLU A 150 16.35 -5.55 -4.20
N ILE A 151 15.55 -6.49 -4.70
CA ILE A 151 15.33 -7.78 -4.01
C ILE A 151 16.63 -8.59 -3.97
N ALA A 152 17.38 -8.65 -5.08
CA ALA A 152 18.65 -9.37 -5.14
C ALA A 152 19.72 -8.78 -4.21
N SER A 153 19.69 -7.47 -3.94
CA SER A 153 20.55 -6.83 -2.92
C SER A 153 20.01 -6.97 -1.48
N GLY A 154 18.85 -7.62 -1.31
CA GLY A 154 18.20 -7.82 -0.03
C GLY A 154 17.53 -6.57 0.54
N ALA A 155 17.29 -5.54 -0.27
CA ALA A 155 16.62 -4.31 0.15
C ALA A 155 15.13 -4.56 0.48
N TRP A 156 14.51 -5.48 -0.27
CA TRP A 156 13.11 -5.87 -0.10
C TRP A 156 12.97 -7.37 0.14
N LEU A 157 12.04 -7.72 1.01
CA LEU A 157 11.61 -9.10 1.24
C LEU A 157 10.18 -9.27 0.69
N PRO A 158 10.01 -9.98 -0.45
CA PRO A 158 8.69 -10.28 -0.99
C PRO A 158 7.91 -11.22 -0.07
N THR A 159 6.63 -10.94 0.15
CA THR A 159 5.72 -11.81 0.91
C THR A 159 4.35 -11.92 0.23
N PRO A 160 3.62 -13.03 0.44
CA PRO A 160 2.26 -13.15 -0.03
C PRO A 160 1.34 -12.06 0.52
N LEU A 161 0.33 -11.69 -0.26
CA LEU A 161 -0.73 -10.80 0.19
C LEU A 161 -1.52 -11.44 1.35
N ASP A 162 -1.66 -10.67 2.44
CA ASP A 162 -2.55 -10.98 3.56
C ASP A 162 -3.43 -9.76 3.84
N GLU A 163 -4.74 -9.90 3.58
CA GLU A 163 -5.72 -8.83 3.75
C GLU A 163 -5.80 -8.34 5.21
N ARG A 164 -5.47 -9.19 6.18
CA ARG A 164 -5.49 -8.81 7.61
C ARG A 164 -4.47 -7.71 7.88
N ILE A 165 -3.31 -7.75 7.23
CA ILE A 165 -2.29 -6.70 7.35
C ILE A 165 -2.82 -5.35 6.83
N LEU A 166 -3.67 -5.36 5.80
CA LEU A 166 -4.21 -4.14 5.20
C LEU A 166 -5.31 -3.49 6.03
N PHE A 167 -6.16 -4.27 6.69
CA PHE A 167 -7.43 -3.79 7.23
C PHE A 167 -7.63 -4.08 8.73
N ASP A 168 -6.98 -5.13 9.26
CA ASP A 168 -7.18 -5.57 10.65
C ASP A 168 -6.00 -5.22 11.57
N VAL A 169 -4.81 -4.98 11.01
CA VAL A 169 -3.59 -4.63 11.75
C VAL A 169 -3.38 -3.11 11.77
N ALA A 170 -3.09 -2.55 12.95
CA ALA A 170 -2.74 -1.15 13.14
C ALA A 170 -1.46 -0.79 12.36
N ALA A 171 -1.41 0.42 11.79
CA ALA A 171 -0.36 0.83 10.86
C ALA A 171 1.06 0.61 11.40
N ASP A 172 1.31 1.02 12.64
CA ASP A 172 2.58 0.87 13.35
C ASP A 172 3.02 -0.58 13.56
N GLN A 173 2.07 -1.53 13.55
CA GLN A 173 2.32 -2.96 13.74
C GLN A 173 2.46 -3.74 12.43
N ARG A 174 2.03 -3.17 11.29
CA ARG A 174 2.01 -3.87 9.99
C ARG A 174 3.37 -4.42 9.58
N TRP A 175 4.44 -3.66 9.83
CA TRP A 175 5.79 -4.07 9.46
C TRP A 175 6.25 -5.32 10.21
N GLU A 176 6.06 -5.35 11.53
CA GLU A 176 6.41 -6.51 12.36
C GLU A 176 5.54 -7.73 12.04
N GLN A 177 4.23 -7.52 11.83
CA GLN A 177 3.31 -8.59 11.43
C GLN A 177 3.62 -9.14 10.03
N ALA A 178 4.07 -8.30 9.10
CA ALA A 178 4.51 -8.74 7.78
C ALA A 178 5.77 -9.62 7.88
N TYR A 179 6.73 -9.25 8.72
CA TYR A 179 7.90 -10.11 9.00
C TYR A 179 7.51 -11.47 9.56
N ALA A 180 6.50 -11.50 10.44
CA ALA A 180 6.00 -12.75 11.02
C ALA A 180 5.43 -13.72 9.96
N LEU A 181 4.91 -13.22 8.82
CA LEU A 181 4.50 -14.07 7.69
C LEU A 181 5.66 -14.84 7.07
N LEU A 182 6.89 -14.32 7.17
CA LEU A 182 8.11 -14.99 6.73
C LEU A 182 8.69 -15.94 7.79
N GLY A 183 8.09 -16.01 8.98
CA GLY A 183 8.69 -16.70 10.13
C GLY A 183 9.93 -15.99 10.67
N LEU A 184 10.09 -14.70 10.39
CA LEU A 184 11.23 -13.89 10.78
C LEU A 184 10.81 -12.81 11.79
N ARG A 185 11.78 -12.31 12.57
CA ARG A 185 11.66 -11.04 13.27
C ARG A 185 12.64 -10.03 12.67
N PRO A 186 12.34 -8.72 12.71
CA PRO A 186 13.25 -7.71 12.18
C PRO A 186 14.67 -7.78 12.76
N ILE A 187 14.79 -8.08 14.05
CA ILE A 187 16.08 -8.21 14.74
C ILE A 187 16.94 -9.35 14.18
N ASP A 188 16.31 -10.41 13.67
CA ASP A 188 17.02 -11.56 13.11
C ASP A 188 17.74 -11.14 11.81
N VAL A 189 17.11 -10.29 10.99
CA VAL A 189 17.69 -9.75 9.75
C VAL A 189 18.80 -8.72 10.01
N MET A 190 18.59 -7.83 10.98
CA MET A 190 19.62 -6.87 11.39
C MET A 190 20.90 -7.57 11.89
N SER A 191 20.73 -8.65 12.66
CA SER A 191 21.85 -9.43 13.21
C SER A 191 22.65 -10.14 12.12
N MET A 192 21.99 -10.69 11.10
CA MET A 192 22.66 -11.36 9.97
C MET A 192 23.52 -10.41 9.14
N ARG A 193 23.09 -9.17 8.95
CA ARG A 193 23.84 -8.16 8.18
C ARG A 193 25.07 -7.65 8.93
N SER A 194 24.96 -7.46 10.25
CA SER A 194 26.10 -7.04 11.07
C SER A 194 27.25 -8.06 11.09
N ILE A 195 26.97 -9.34 10.84
CA ILE A 195 27.99 -10.41 10.80
C ILE A 195 28.68 -10.50 9.43
N GLY A 196 28.01 -10.09 8.35
CA GLY A 196 28.57 -10.12 6.99
C GLY A 196 29.48 -8.93 6.64
N GLU A 197 29.46 -7.88 7.45
CA GLU A 197 30.29 -6.67 7.28
C GLU A 197 31.55 -6.66 8.18
N ALA A 198 31.76 -7.69 9.01
CA ALA A 198 32.92 -7.85 9.90
C ALA A 198 33.94 -8.85 9.33
#